data_AF-A0A3D1I1B9-F1
#
_entry.id   AF-A0A3D1I1B9-F1
#
_cell.length_a   1.000
_cell.length_b   1.000
_cell.length_c   1.000
_cell.angle_alpha   90.00
_cell.angle_beta   90.00
_cell.angle_gamma   90.00
#
_symmetry.space_group_name_H-M   'P 1'
#
loop_
_entity.id
_entity.type
_entity.pdbx_description
1 polymer ?
#
loop_
_entity_poly.entity_id
_entity_poly.type
_entity_poly.pdbx_seq_one_letter_code
_entity_poly.pdbx_strand_id
1 'polypeptide(L)' 'NGKLCGDVDFESVSKIAGAITPVPGGVGPMTVAMVMRNTAEAAAHQNNIR' A
#
# COMPACT_ATOMS: atom_id res chain seq x y z
N ASN A 1 -19.09 -5.83 15.31
CA ASN A 1 -17.76 -5.38 15.78
C ASN A 1 -17.02 -4.40 14.87
N GLY A 2 -17.51 -4.02 13.67
CA GLY A 2 -17.05 -2.81 12.96
C GLY A 2 -15.56 -2.68 12.66
N LYS A 3 -14.77 -3.76 12.76
CA LYS A 3 -13.32 -3.74 12.52
C LYS A 3 -13.06 -3.77 11.02
N LEU A 4 -12.04 -3.02 10.59
CA LEU A 4 -11.58 -3.06 9.20
C LEU A 4 -10.97 -4.43 8.91
N CYS A 5 -11.48 -5.10 7.88
CA CYS A 5 -11.04 -6.42 7.44
C CYS A 5 -10.69 -6.36 5.94
N GLY A 6 -9.73 -7.18 5.51
CA GLY A 6 -9.39 -7.35 4.11
C GLY A 6 -10.18 -8.47 3.45
N ASP A 7 -9.93 -8.68 2.15
CA ASP A 7 -10.63 -9.66 1.32
C ASP A 7 -10.14 -11.12 1.54
N VAL A 8 -9.03 -11.29 2.25
CA VAL A 8 -8.34 -12.57 2.42
C VAL A 8 -8.45 -13.04 3.88
N ASP A 9 -8.71 -14.33 4.08
CA ASP A 9 -8.52 -14.98 5.37
C ASP A 9 -7.03 -15.10 5.70
N PHE A 10 -6.57 -14.16 6.51
CA PHE A 10 -5.16 -14.01 6.84
C PHE A 10 -4.59 -15.24 7.57
N GLU A 11 -5.37 -15.91 8.42
CA GLU A 11 -4.85 -17.00 9.25
C GLU A 11 -4.55 -18.26 8.43
N SER A 12 -5.45 -18.64 7.52
CA SER A 12 -5.23 -19.80 6.65
C SER A 12 -4.16 -19.52 5.60
N VAL A 13 -4.17 -18.34 4.98
CA VAL A 13 -3.27 -18.00 3.86
C VAL A 13 -1.85 -17.67 4.34
N SER A 14 -1.66 -17.11 5.53
CA SER A 14 -0.32 -16.81 6.08
C SER A 14 0.57 -18.05 6.26
N LYS A 15 -0.01 -19.25 6.34
CA LYS A 15 0.72 -20.53 6.44
C LYS A 15 1.22 -21.05 5.09
N ILE A 16 0.71 -20.49 3.99
CA ILE A 16 0.97 -20.95 2.61
C ILE A 16 1.75 -19.89 1.83
N ALA A 17 1.41 -18.61 2.02
CA ALA A 17 2.01 -17.51 1.29
C ALA A 17 3.44 -17.20 1.79
N GLY A 18 4.38 -16.96 0.86
CA GLY A 18 5.73 -16.51 1.21
C GLY A 18 5.81 -15.07 1.74
N ALA A 19 4.80 -14.26 1.44
CA ALA A 19 4.58 -12.93 2.01
C ALA A 19 3.09 -12.59 1.95
N ILE A 20 2.59 -11.84 2.94
CA ILE A 20 1.19 -11.44 3.03
C ILE A 20 1.08 -10.05 3.66
N THR A 21 0.25 -9.16 3.11
CA THR A 21 0.03 -7.82 3.65
C THR A 21 -1.17 -7.82 4.63
N PRO A 22 -1.01 -7.34 5.86
CA PRO A 22 -2.10 -7.34 6.84
C PRO A 22 -3.14 -6.26 6.52
N VAL A 23 -4.37 -6.46 7.00
CA VAL A 23 -5.41 -5.43 7.05
C VAL A 23 -5.92 -5.34 8.49
N PRO A 24 -5.83 -4.18 9.16
CA PRO A 24 -5.27 -2.90 8.68
C PRO A 24 -3.73 -2.90 8.54
N GLY A 25 -3.19 -1.91 7.82
CA GLY A 25 -1.74 -1.62 7.78
C GLY A 25 -0.99 -2.04 6.52
N GLY A 26 -1.66 -2.69 5.56
CA GLY A 26 -1.06 -3.12 4.29
C GLY A 26 -1.02 -2.02 3.23
N VAL A 27 -1.88 -2.14 2.22
CA VAL A 27 -1.81 -1.30 1.00
C VAL A 27 -2.24 0.15 1.20
N GLY A 28 -3.09 0.44 2.20
CA GLY A 28 -3.63 1.78 2.44
C GLY A 28 -2.56 2.87 2.59
N PRO A 29 -1.61 2.74 3.54
CA PRO A 29 -0.48 3.67 3.68
C PRO A 29 0.38 3.78 2.42
N MET A 30 0.59 2.68 1.70
CA MET A 30 1.38 2.68 0.46
C MET A 30 0.69 3.47 -0.66
N THR A 31 -0.64 3.44 -0.76
CA THR A 31 -1.38 4.25 -1.73
C THR A 31 -1.12 5.75 -1.51
N VAL A 32 -1.17 6.21 -0.25
CA VAL A 32 -0.88 7.62 0.09
C VAL A 32 0.57 7.96 -0.27
N ALA A 33 1.52 7.12 0.12
CA ALA A 33 2.94 7.33 -0.17
C ALA A 33 3.22 7.39 -1.69
N MET A 34 2.58 6.51 -2.47
CA MET A 34 2.76 6.46 -3.92
C MET A 34 2.14 7.67 -4.62
N VAL A 35 0.99 8.17 -4.17
CA VAL A 35 0.44 9.44 -4.68
C VAL A 35 1.43 10.59 -4.42
N MET A 36 1.94 10.72 -3.20
CA MET A 36 2.93 11.76 -2.87
C MET A 36 4.19 11.66 -3.72
N ARG A 37 4.73 10.44 -3.88
CA ARG A 37 5.91 10.18 -4.71
C ARG A 37 5.65 10.59 -6.16
N ASN A 38 4.53 10.16 -6.73
CA ASN A 38 4.18 10.46 -8.13
C ASN A 38 3.99 11.97 -8.34
N THR A 39 3.39 12.67 -7.38
CA THR A 39 3.25 14.14 -7.43
C THR A 39 4.62 14.82 -7.39
N ALA A 40 5.53 14.37 -6.51
CA ALA A 40 6.88 14.92 -6.44
C ALA A 40 7.68 14.66 -7.72
N GLU A 41 7.60 13.44 -8.29
CA GLU A 41 8.25 13.10 -9.56
C GLU A 41 7.69 13.93 -10.72
N ALA A 42 6.37 14.12 -10.80
CA ALA A 42 5.75 14.97 -11.81
C ALA A 42 6.22 16.44 -11.71
N ALA A 43 6.31 16.98 -10.49
CA ALA A 43 6.82 18.33 -10.27
C ALA A 43 8.30 18.44 -10.67
N ALA A 44 9.14 17.46 -10.33
CA ALA A 44 10.55 17.45 -10.72
C ALA A 44 10.72 17.44 -12.25
N HIS A 45 9.94 16.62 -12.96
CA HIS A 45 9.95 16.58 -14.42
C HIS A 45 9.49 17.91 -15.04
N GLN A 46 8.43 18.53 -14.53
CA GLN A 46 7.95 19.83 -15.02
C GLN A 46 8.99 20.95 -14.84
N ASN A 47 9.84 20.85 -13.82
CA ASN A 47 10.87 21.84 -13.51
C ASN A 47 12.26 21.48 -14.09
N ASN A 48 12.38 20.43 -14.91
CA ASN A 48 13.64 19.93 -15.47
C ASN A 48 14.73 19.68 -14.40
N ILE A 49 14.32 19.28 -13.19
CA ILE A 49 15.22 18.95 -12.08
C ILE A 49 15.71 17.49 -12.22
N ARG A 50 15.04 16.71 -13.08
CA ARG A 50 15.33 15.32 -13.40
C ARG A 50 14.98 15.01 -14.84
#